data_AF-A0A6G3Q095-F1
#
_entry.id   AF-A0A6G3Q095-F1
#
_cell.length_a   1.000
_cell.length_b   1.000
_cell.length_c   1.000
_cell.angle_alpha   90.00
_cell.angle_beta   90.00
_cell.angle_gamma   90.00
#
_symmetry.space_group_name_H-M   'P 1'
#
loop_
_entity.id
_entity.type
_entity.pdbx_description
1 polymer ?
#
loop_
_entity_poly.entity_id
_entity_poly.type
_entity_poly.pdbx_seq_one_letter_code
_entity_poly.pdbx_strand_id
1 'polypeptide(L)'
;MKSTTRILAAAVLTGVAAAVGSAAPAVAAGTVPVPVPLDGVEQSLNMSLPKVGGELPLLTPGVPEGPRYVEGRMIPDSALPQVPMGAALPGLSAETPLPQVIGKGFDEAAVSLPAADLRTLTPGLSVDTPMTASNPEVFGLPTLKEPQAAVLTPLLQTAPTGVLGLGSL
;
A
#
# COMPACT_ATOMS: atom_id res chain seq x y z
N MET A 1 -44.72 -17.63 31.07
CA MET A 1 -43.72 -16.56 30.79
C MET A 1 -42.55 -17.10 29.96
N LYS A 2 -42.75 -17.52 28.70
CA LYS A 2 -41.71 -18.24 27.92
C LYS A 2 -41.60 -17.84 26.44
N SER A 3 -42.29 -16.78 26.02
CA SER A 3 -42.36 -16.34 24.61
C SER A 3 -41.37 -15.21 24.29
N THR A 4 -41.17 -14.26 25.22
CA THR A 4 -40.36 -13.05 24.99
C THR A 4 -38.87 -13.33 24.80
N THR A 5 -38.32 -14.35 25.46
CA THR A 5 -36.89 -14.70 25.39
C THR A 5 -36.46 -15.23 24.02
N ARG A 6 -37.36 -15.88 23.28
CA ARG A 6 -37.06 -16.44 21.95
C ARG A 6 -37.03 -15.37 20.86
N ILE A 7 -37.91 -14.37 20.98
CA ILE A 7 -37.98 -13.24 20.05
C ILE A 7 -36.74 -12.36 20.20
N LEU A 8 -36.26 -12.15 21.45
CA LEU A 8 -35.06 -11.36 21.70
C LEU A 8 -33.79 -12.06 21.19
N ALA A 9 -33.68 -13.39 21.34
CA ALA A 9 -32.54 -14.15 20.83
C ALA A 9 -32.48 -14.14 19.29
N ALA A 10 -33.64 -14.24 18.62
CA ALA A 10 -33.72 -14.13 17.17
C ALA A 10 -33.25 -12.75 16.69
N ALA A 11 -33.73 -11.66 17.30
CA ALA A 11 -33.34 -10.30 16.93
C ALA A 11 -31.84 -10.02 17.14
N VAL A 12 -31.24 -10.58 18.21
CA VAL A 12 -29.79 -10.46 18.46
C VAL A 12 -28.98 -11.26 17.43
N LEU A 13 -29.43 -12.47 17.06
CA LEU A 13 -28.75 -13.28 16.05
C LEU A 13 -28.79 -12.63 14.64
N THR A 14 -29.90 -11.98 14.27
CA THR A 14 -29.96 -11.23 12.99
C THR A 14 -29.14 -9.94 13.05
N GLY A 15 -29.07 -9.28 14.21
CA GLY A 15 -28.26 -8.06 14.40
C GLY A 15 -26.75 -8.32 14.32
N VAL A 16 -26.27 -9.43 14.88
CA VAL A 16 -24.86 -9.83 14.77
C VAL A 16 -24.52 -10.15 13.31
N ALA A 17 -25.37 -10.89 12.59
CA ALA A 17 -25.13 -11.21 11.18
C ALA A 17 -25.07 -9.98 10.27
N ALA A 18 -25.89 -8.94 10.52
CA ALA A 18 -25.84 -7.68 9.79
C ALA A 18 -24.59 -6.85 10.12
N ALA A 19 -24.11 -6.91 11.37
CA ALA A 19 -22.88 -6.22 11.78
C ALA A 19 -21.59 -6.89 11.29
N VAL A 20 -21.59 -8.21 11.02
CA VAL A 20 -20.45 -8.88 10.37
C VAL A 20 -20.51 -8.80 8.84
N GLY A 21 -21.67 -8.46 8.26
CA GLY A 21 -21.88 -8.40 6.82
C GLY A 21 -21.25 -7.19 6.11
N SER A 22 -20.77 -6.18 6.84
CA SER A 22 -20.04 -5.03 6.28
C SER A 22 -18.52 -5.18 6.34
N ALA A 23 -18.01 -6.24 6.98
CA ALA A 23 -16.61 -6.62 6.85
C ALA A 23 -16.46 -7.37 5.52
N ALA A 24 -16.25 -6.62 4.44
CA ALA A 24 -15.80 -7.19 3.17
C ALA A 24 -14.64 -8.17 3.45
N PRO A 25 -14.63 -9.37 2.85
CA PRO A 25 -13.64 -10.38 3.16
C PRO A 25 -12.26 -9.81 2.85
N ALA A 26 -11.35 -9.90 3.80
CA ALA A 26 -9.92 -9.65 3.62
C ALA A 26 -9.33 -10.72 2.69
N VAL A 27 -9.71 -10.66 1.41
CA VAL A 27 -9.15 -11.49 0.34
C VAL A 27 -7.81 -10.88 -0.01
N ALA A 28 -6.72 -11.37 0.59
CA ALA A 28 -5.34 -11.21 0.12
C ALA A 28 -4.97 -9.80 -0.41
N ALA A 29 -5.58 -8.75 0.14
CA ALA A 29 -5.39 -7.39 -0.31
C ALA A 29 -4.16 -6.86 0.42
N GLY A 30 -3.24 -6.22 -0.31
CA GLY A 30 -2.08 -5.53 0.28
C GLY A 30 -2.46 -4.34 1.16
N THR A 31 -3.74 -4.16 1.48
CA THR A 31 -4.30 -3.04 2.24
C THR A 31 -5.41 -3.45 3.21
N VAL A 32 -5.60 -2.67 4.28
CA VAL A 32 -6.68 -2.83 5.27
C VAL A 32 -7.65 -1.64 5.19
N PRO A 33 -8.96 -1.85 4.96
CA PRO A 33 -9.94 -0.76 4.92
C PRO A 33 -10.08 -0.04 6.27
N VAL A 34 -10.11 1.29 6.24
CA VAL A 34 -10.31 2.18 7.39
C VAL A 34 -11.41 3.19 7.06
N PRO A 35 -12.65 2.98 7.54
CA PRO A 35 -13.74 3.94 7.35
C PRO A 35 -13.59 5.14 8.30
N VAL A 36 -13.99 6.34 7.85
CA VAL A 36 -14.09 7.52 8.71
C VAL A 36 -15.44 7.51 9.42
N PRO A 37 -15.50 7.53 10.77
CA PRO A 37 -16.76 7.39 11.51
C PRO A 37 -17.55 8.71 11.55
N LEU A 38 -18.34 8.98 10.51
CA LEU A 38 -19.20 10.16 10.42
C LEU A 38 -20.67 9.90 10.84
N ASP A 39 -21.01 8.64 11.11
CA ASP A 39 -22.38 8.20 11.44
C ASP A 39 -22.98 8.92 12.66
N GLY A 40 -22.15 9.22 13.67
CA GLY A 40 -22.59 9.95 14.86
C GLY A 40 -22.98 11.42 14.57
N VAL A 41 -22.36 12.03 13.58
CA VAL A 41 -22.67 13.40 13.14
C VAL A 41 -23.93 13.40 12.27
N GLU A 42 -24.11 12.41 11.41
CA GLU A 42 -25.35 12.24 10.63
C GLU A 42 -26.57 12.10 11.54
N GLN A 43 -26.48 11.25 12.57
CA GLN A 43 -27.58 11.01 13.51
C GLN A 43 -27.93 12.23 14.36
N SER A 44 -26.96 13.10 14.65
CA SER A 44 -27.18 14.30 15.47
C SER A 44 -27.70 15.49 14.65
N LEU A 45 -27.25 15.64 13.41
CA LEU A 45 -27.67 16.72 12.50
C LEU A 45 -28.87 16.33 11.62
N ASN A 46 -29.31 15.07 11.67
CA ASN A 46 -30.41 14.50 10.88
C ASN A 46 -30.31 14.84 9.38
N MET A 47 -29.08 14.80 8.87
CA MET A 47 -28.73 15.08 7.47
C MET A 47 -27.76 14.00 6.98
N SER A 48 -27.85 13.66 5.69
CA SER A 48 -26.86 12.79 5.05
C SER A 48 -25.54 13.54 4.90
N LEU A 49 -24.44 12.91 5.32
CA LEU A 49 -23.09 13.42 5.18
C LEU A 49 -22.34 12.64 4.09
N PRO A 50 -21.24 13.21 3.57
CA PRO A 50 -20.35 12.47 2.69
C PRO A 50 -19.73 11.27 3.41
N LYS A 51 -19.57 10.15 2.70
CA LYS A 51 -18.82 8.99 3.21
C LYS A 51 -17.40 9.03 2.67
N VAL A 52 -16.42 8.79 3.53
CA VAL A 52 -15.01 8.72 3.15
C VAL A 52 -14.40 7.46 3.75
N GLY A 53 -13.76 6.67 2.89
CA GLY A 53 -13.03 5.46 3.28
C GLY A 53 -11.63 5.48 2.70
N GLY A 54 -10.64 5.11 3.50
CA GLY A 54 -9.26 4.93 3.06
C GLY A 54 -8.79 3.52 3.32
N GLU A 55 -7.58 3.20 2.86
CA GLU A 55 -6.95 1.92 3.15
C GLU A 55 -5.53 2.12 3.74
N LEU A 56 -5.07 1.17 4.55
CA LEU A 56 -3.73 1.19 5.13
C LEU A 56 -2.83 0.16 4.43
N PRO A 57 -1.61 0.52 3.98
CA PRO A 57 -0.78 -0.38 3.20
C PRO A 57 -0.01 -1.36 4.08
N LEU A 58 0.15 -2.59 3.60
CA LEU A 58 1.01 -3.61 4.20
C LEU A 58 2.30 -3.75 3.40
N LEU A 59 3.44 -3.57 4.06
CA LEU A 59 4.76 -3.72 3.45
C LEU A 59 5.17 -5.20 3.49
N THR A 60 5.57 -5.73 2.34
CA THR A 60 6.06 -7.10 2.18
C THR A 60 7.49 -7.07 1.64
N PRO A 61 8.51 -7.38 2.45
CA PRO A 61 9.88 -7.48 1.97
C PRO A 61 10.04 -8.70 1.04
N GLY A 62 10.77 -8.49 -0.05
CA GLY A 62 11.20 -9.52 -0.98
C GLY A 62 12.60 -10.03 -0.65
N VAL A 63 13.14 -10.85 -1.56
CA VAL A 63 14.49 -11.41 -1.43
C VAL A 63 15.50 -10.44 -2.04
N PRO A 64 16.54 -10.01 -1.31
CA PRO A 64 17.61 -9.21 -1.88
C PRO A 64 18.39 -9.99 -2.93
N GLU A 65 18.95 -9.28 -3.90
CA GLU A 65 19.90 -9.89 -4.83
C GLU A 65 21.19 -10.30 -4.09
N GLY A 66 21.74 -11.45 -4.48
CA GLY A 66 23.00 -11.94 -3.93
C GLY A 66 24.21 -11.07 -4.32
N PRO A 67 25.36 -11.27 -3.65
CA PRO A 67 26.57 -10.50 -3.95
C PRO A 67 27.02 -10.74 -5.39
N ARG A 68 27.24 -9.65 -6.13
CA ARG A 68 27.81 -9.68 -7.49
C ARG A 68 29.28 -9.28 -7.43
N TYR A 69 30.16 -10.23 -7.74
CA TYR A 69 31.59 -9.98 -7.85
C TYR A 69 31.92 -9.53 -9.26
N VAL A 70 32.65 -8.42 -9.38
CA VAL A 70 33.06 -7.82 -10.65
C VAL A 70 34.58 -7.89 -10.73
N GLU A 71 35.10 -8.18 -11.92
CA GLU A 71 36.53 -8.24 -12.16
C GLU A 71 37.20 -6.90 -11.81
N GLY A 72 38.36 -6.97 -11.16
CA GLY A 72 39.10 -5.77 -10.73
C GLY A 72 38.63 -5.16 -9.40
N ARG A 73 37.58 -5.71 -8.77
CA ARG A 73 37.12 -5.30 -7.43
C ARG A 73 37.33 -6.39 -6.39
N MET A 74 37.73 -5.96 -5.19
CA MET A 74 37.95 -6.85 -4.04
C MET A 74 36.69 -7.05 -3.19
N ILE A 75 35.69 -6.18 -3.36
CA ILE A 75 34.39 -6.21 -2.67
C ILE A 75 33.30 -6.36 -3.75
N PRO A 76 32.18 -7.05 -3.46
CA PRO A 76 31.01 -7.06 -4.34
C PRO A 76 30.57 -5.66 -4.74
N ASP A 77 30.05 -5.51 -5.96
CA ASP A 77 29.58 -4.25 -6.52
C ASP A 77 28.42 -3.63 -5.71
N SER A 78 27.72 -4.43 -4.91
CA SER A 78 26.76 -3.99 -3.89
C SER A 78 27.17 -4.54 -2.53
N ALA A 79 27.88 -3.73 -1.75
CA ALA A 79 28.28 -4.06 -0.37
C ALA A 79 27.05 -4.13 0.56
N LEU A 80 26.07 -3.26 0.34
CA LEU A 80 24.71 -3.38 0.90
C LEU A 80 23.74 -3.57 -0.28
N PRO A 81 23.17 -4.77 -0.47
CA PRO A 81 22.25 -5.03 -1.56
C PRO A 81 20.93 -4.27 -1.36
N GLN A 82 20.29 -3.90 -2.47
CA GLN A 82 18.92 -3.38 -2.43
C GLN A 82 17.96 -4.53 -2.15
N VAL A 83 16.98 -4.29 -1.28
CA VAL A 83 15.90 -5.22 -0.95
C VAL A 83 14.66 -4.79 -1.73
N PRO A 84 14.09 -5.64 -2.59
CA PRO A 84 12.78 -5.39 -3.16
C PRO A 84 11.71 -5.34 -2.07
N MET A 85 10.83 -4.36 -2.14
CA MET A 85 9.70 -4.19 -1.24
C MET A 85 8.44 -4.11 -2.07
N GLY A 86 7.49 -5.00 -1.79
CA GLY A 86 6.12 -4.89 -2.26
C GLY A 86 5.29 -4.12 -1.24
N ALA A 87 4.44 -3.23 -1.73
CA ALA A 87 3.41 -2.57 -0.94
C ALA A 87 2.19 -2.36 -1.83
N ALA A 88 1.08 -1.95 -1.24
CA ALA A 88 -0.01 -1.36 -1.99
C ALA A 88 0.00 0.15 -1.79
N LEU A 89 -0.31 0.90 -2.84
CA LEU A 89 -0.81 2.26 -2.70
C LEU A 89 -2.23 2.19 -2.12
N PRO A 90 -2.50 2.92 -1.02
CA PRO A 90 -3.82 3.02 -0.44
C PRO A 90 -4.91 3.37 -1.43
N GLY A 91 -6.02 2.64 -1.38
CA GLY A 91 -7.27 3.08 -1.98
C GLY A 91 -7.89 4.26 -1.22
N LEU A 92 -8.69 5.05 -1.93
CA LEU A 92 -9.50 6.12 -1.38
C LEU A 92 -10.88 6.11 -2.06
N SER A 93 -11.93 6.21 -1.26
CA SER A 93 -13.30 6.39 -1.74
C SER A 93 -13.95 7.58 -1.06
N ALA A 94 -14.69 8.36 -1.85
CA ALA A 94 -15.48 9.47 -1.36
C ALA A 94 -16.83 9.49 -2.09
N GLU A 95 -17.92 9.51 -1.32
CA GLU A 95 -19.28 9.58 -1.84
C GLU A 95 -19.95 10.81 -1.22
N THR A 96 -20.62 11.61 -2.05
CA THR A 96 -21.33 12.81 -1.60
C THR A 96 -22.76 12.83 -2.13
N PRO A 97 -23.76 13.06 -1.25
CA PRO A 97 -25.14 13.23 -1.68
C PRO A 97 -25.29 14.53 -2.47
N LEU A 98 -25.99 14.47 -3.60
CA LEU A 98 -26.25 15.60 -4.47
C LEU A 98 -27.66 16.17 -4.26
N PRO A 99 -27.83 17.50 -4.30
CA PRO A 99 -29.17 18.08 -4.32
C PRO A 99 -29.84 17.81 -5.67
N GLN A 100 -31.15 17.50 -5.66
CA GLN A 100 -31.98 17.18 -6.85
C GLN A 100 -32.03 18.26 -7.95
N VAL A 101 -31.32 19.38 -7.76
CA VAL A 101 -31.20 20.50 -8.70
C VAL A 101 -30.29 20.15 -9.88
N ILE A 102 -29.43 19.13 -9.75
CA ILE A 102 -28.45 18.74 -10.77
C ILE A 102 -29.08 17.92 -11.92
N GLY A 103 -30.25 17.32 -11.70
CA GLY A 103 -31.00 16.57 -12.71
C GLY A 103 -31.84 15.46 -12.08
N LYS A 104 -32.93 15.04 -12.72
CA LYS A 104 -33.72 13.89 -12.24
C LYS A 104 -32.93 12.60 -12.45
N GLY A 105 -32.69 11.85 -11.38
CA GLY A 105 -31.99 10.57 -11.42
C GLY A 105 -30.48 10.64 -11.15
N PHE A 106 -30.00 11.69 -10.48
CA PHE A 106 -28.64 11.71 -9.92
C PHE A 106 -28.71 12.17 -8.47
N ASP A 107 -28.55 11.22 -7.55
CA ASP A 107 -28.67 11.46 -6.11
C ASP A 107 -27.31 11.46 -5.40
N GLU A 108 -26.27 10.91 -6.05
CA GLU A 108 -24.92 10.80 -5.47
C GLU A 108 -23.82 11.04 -6.51
N ALA A 109 -22.72 11.64 -6.07
CA ALA A 109 -21.45 11.66 -6.78
C ALA A 109 -20.40 10.85 -6.02
N ALA A 110 -19.65 10.01 -6.74
CA ALA A 110 -18.65 9.14 -6.17
C ALA A 110 -17.30 9.31 -6.87
N VAL A 111 -16.24 9.30 -6.07
CA VAL A 111 -14.85 9.16 -6.52
C VAL A 111 -14.30 7.90 -5.90
N SER A 112 -13.77 7.01 -6.73
CA SER A 112 -13.13 5.78 -6.29
C SER A 112 -11.73 5.67 -6.89
N LEU A 113 -10.73 5.65 -6.02
CA LEU A 113 -9.34 5.34 -6.31
C LEU A 113 -9.07 3.97 -5.71
N PRO A 114 -9.16 2.87 -6.46
CA PRO A 114 -8.85 1.55 -5.93
C PRO A 114 -7.37 1.45 -5.53
N ALA A 115 -7.08 0.52 -4.62
CA ALA A 115 -5.70 0.17 -4.28
C ALA A 115 -4.91 -0.18 -5.56
N ALA A 116 -3.65 0.25 -5.62
CA ALA A 116 -2.76 -0.08 -6.73
C ALA A 116 -1.47 -0.70 -6.21
N ASP A 117 -0.84 -1.57 -7.00
CA ASP A 117 0.45 -2.15 -6.59
C ASP A 117 1.55 -1.07 -6.54
N LEU A 118 2.39 -1.16 -5.51
CA LEU A 118 3.60 -0.37 -5.33
C LEU A 118 4.80 -1.31 -5.23
N ARG A 119 5.74 -1.20 -6.16
CA ARG A 119 7.02 -1.92 -6.08
C ARG A 119 8.13 -0.92 -5.85
N THR A 120 8.98 -1.18 -4.87
CA THR A 120 10.13 -0.33 -4.58
C THR A 120 11.39 -1.13 -4.27
N LEU A 121 12.55 -0.51 -4.44
CA LEU A 121 13.84 -1.02 -3.97
C LEU A 121 14.32 -0.15 -2.81
N THR A 122 14.81 -0.77 -1.74
CA THR A 122 15.48 -0.01 -0.68
C THR A 122 16.75 0.66 -1.23
N PRO A 123 17.24 1.74 -0.57
CA PRO A 123 18.58 2.23 -0.85
C PRO A 123 19.63 1.12 -0.70
N GLY A 124 20.65 1.16 -1.54
CA GLY A 124 21.80 0.25 -1.48
C GLY A 124 23.11 1.02 -1.36
N LEU A 125 24.22 0.30 -1.13
CA LEU A 125 25.54 0.89 -1.01
C LEU A 125 26.56 0.09 -1.82
N SER A 126 27.32 0.78 -2.65
CA SER A 126 28.49 0.27 -3.35
C SER A 126 29.75 0.90 -2.76
N VAL A 127 30.74 0.09 -2.42
CA VAL A 127 32.04 0.55 -1.89
C VAL A 127 33.14 -0.22 -2.59
N ASP A 128 34.17 0.50 -3.02
CA ASP A 128 35.35 -0.07 -3.63
C ASP A 128 36.59 0.21 -2.75
N THR A 129 37.49 -0.76 -2.69
CA THR A 129 38.69 -0.67 -1.86
C THR A 129 39.74 0.23 -2.52
N PRO A 130 40.67 0.82 -1.76
CA PRO A 130 41.78 1.57 -2.33
C PRO A 130 42.84 0.67 -2.99
N MET A 131 42.54 -0.60 -3.29
CA MET A 131 43.48 -1.55 -3.89
C MET A 131 42.91 -2.13 -5.20
N THR A 132 43.76 -2.26 -6.21
CA THR A 132 43.44 -2.97 -7.44
C THR A 132 43.47 -4.49 -7.22
N ALA A 133 42.94 -5.25 -8.18
CA ALA A 133 43.17 -6.69 -8.22
C ALA A 133 44.66 -7.00 -8.50
N SER A 134 45.06 -8.25 -8.28
CA SER A 134 46.42 -8.73 -8.56
C SER A 134 46.86 -8.38 -9.98
N ASN A 135 47.96 -7.63 -10.10
CA ASN A 135 48.49 -7.19 -11.39
C ASN A 135 49.73 -8.02 -11.80
N PRO A 136 49.68 -8.79 -12.92
CA PRO A 136 50.83 -9.59 -13.36
C PRO A 136 52.06 -8.74 -13.74
N GLU A 137 51.88 -7.47 -14.12
CA GLU A 137 52.97 -6.54 -14.44
C GLU A 137 53.78 -6.11 -13.21
N VAL A 138 53.22 -6.29 -12.01
CA VAL A 138 53.86 -5.95 -10.73
C VAL A 138 53.98 -7.21 -9.86
N PHE A 139 54.41 -8.32 -10.46
CA PHE A 139 54.60 -9.62 -9.76
C PHE A 139 53.34 -10.14 -9.05
N GLY A 140 52.15 -9.83 -9.56
CA GLY A 140 50.87 -10.20 -8.96
C GLY A 140 50.46 -9.34 -7.75
N LEU A 141 51.23 -8.30 -7.41
CA LEU A 141 50.92 -7.41 -6.30
C LEU A 141 49.80 -6.43 -6.68
N PRO A 142 48.85 -6.17 -5.76
CA PRO A 142 47.86 -5.12 -5.96
C PRO A 142 48.50 -3.74 -5.83
N THR A 143 48.02 -2.79 -6.63
CA THR A 143 48.44 -1.37 -6.61
C THR A 143 47.38 -0.50 -5.94
N LEU A 144 47.75 0.72 -5.55
CA LEU A 144 46.82 1.66 -4.92
C LEU A 144 45.92 2.30 -5.99
N LYS A 145 44.64 2.46 -5.69
CA LYS A 145 43.68 3.27 -6.46
C LYS A 145 42.86 4.15 -5.51
N GLU A 146 42.16 5.15 -6.06
CA GLU A 146 41.24 5.96 -5.26
C GLU A 146 40.07 5.12 -4.74
N PRO A 147 39.70 5.25 -3.45
CA PRO A 147 38.51 4.60 -2.93
C PRO A 147 37.26 5.23 -3.53
N GLN A 148 36.24 4.41 -3.81
CA GLN A 148 34.97 4.85 -4.35
C GLN A 148 33.83 4.40 -3.45
N ALA A 149 32.81 5.24 -3.30
CA ALA A 149 31.58 4.90 -2.61
C ALA A 149 30.39 5.54 -3.33
N ALA A 150 29.31 4.79 -3.48
CA ALA A 150 28.08 5.25 -4.11
C ALA A 150 26.86 4.73 -3.35
N VAL A 151 25.86 5.61 -3.19
CA VAL A 151 24.55 5.24 -2.68
C VAL A 151 23.65 4.93 -3.87
N LEU A 152 23.09 3.73 -3.90
CA LEU A 152 22.12 3.33 -4.91
C LEU A 152 20.76 3.91 -4.54
N THR A 153 20.20 4.71 -5.45
CA THR A 153 18.91 5.36 -5.24
C THR A 153 17.78 4.34 -5.25
N PRO A 154 16.76 4.51 -4.40
CA PRO A 154 15.56 3.68 -4.45
C PRO A 154 14.84 3.87 -5.78
N LEU A 155 14.23 2.80 -6.30
CA LEU A 155 13.35 2.83 -7.46
C LEU A 155 11.91 2.71 -6.98
N LEU A 156 10.99 3.52 -7.50
CA LEU A 156 9.55 3.43 -7.20
C LEU A 156 8.76 3.16 -8.48
N GLN A 157 7.92 2.13 -8.48
CA GLN A 157 7.07 1.77 -9.62
C GLN A 157 5.64 1.53 -9.16
N THR A 158 4.69 2.14 -9.86
CA THR A 158 3.25 2.00 -9.61
C THR A 158 2.45 2.37 -10.86
N ALA A 159 1.17 1.97 -10.90
CA ALA A 159 0.22 2.30 -11.95
C ALA A 159 -1.17 2.56 -11.35
N PRO A 160 -1.41 3.73 -10.72
CA PRO A 160 -2.69 4.04 -10.10
C PRO A 160 -3.77 4.32 -11.15
N THR A 161 -5.00 3.95 -10.82
CA THR A 161 -6.20 4.23 -11.61
C THR A 161 -7.25 4.95 -10.77
N GLY A 162 -8.24 5.57 -11.41
CA GLY A 162 -9.35 6.21 -10.71
C GLY A 162 -10.62 6.21 -11.54
N VAL A 163 -11.75 6.17 -10.86
CA VAL A 163 -13.10 6.21 -11.45
C VAL A 163 -13.88 7.34 -10.81
N LEU A 164 -14.58 8.09 -11.66
CA LEU A 164 -15.55 9.09 -11.27
C LEU A 164 -16.93 8.60 -11.70
N GLY A 165 -17.90 8.64 -10.79
CA GLY A 165 -19.25 8.14 -11.03
C GLY A 165 -20.32 9.11 -10.55
N LEU A 166 -21.47 9.05 -11.21
CA LEU A 166 -22.73 9.64 -10.76
C LEU A 166 -23.72 8.49 -10.60
N GLY A 167 -24.41 8.43 -9.46
CA GLY A 167 -25.34 7.37 -9.11
C GLY A 167 -26.77 7.87 -8.90
N SER A 168 -27.72 6.94 -8.95
CA SER A 168 -29.14 7.13 -8.63
C SER A 168 -29.61 5.99 -7.74
N LEU A 169 -30.45 6.27 -6.75
CA LEU A 169 -31.07 5.23 -5.92
C LEU A 169 -32.09 4.37 -6.69
#